data_AF-A0A929IDE9-F1
#
_entry.id   AF-A0A929IDE9-F1
#
_cell.length_a   1.000
_cell.length_b   1.000
_cell.length_c   1.000
_cell.angle_alpha   90.00
_cell.angle_beta   90.00
_cell.angle_gamma   90.00
#
_symmetry.space_group_name_H-M   'P 1'
#
loop_
_entity.id
_entity.type
_entity.pdbx_description
1 polymer ?
#
loop_
_entity_poly.entity_id
_entity_poly.type
_entity_poly.pdbx_seq_one_letter_code
_entity_poly.pdbx_strand_id
1 'polypeptide(L)' 'MKIITKCLVFFMIVTTGTLCGTGACYGQIACGQSAPGFSLEDLNGKRYDLSRMKDQPMIILYFFDVESRPSQEGLLTL' A
#
# COMPACT_ATOMS: atom_id res chain seq x y z
N MET A 1 -31.29 -31.56 -13.13
CA MET A 1 -30.42 -31.43 -11.93
C MET A 1 -28.95 -31.19 -12.28
N LYS A 2 -28.34 -31.97 -13.19
CA LYS A 2 -26.90 -31.84 -13.55
C LYS A 2 -26.47 -30.47 -14.12
N ILE A 3 -27.36 -29.79 -14.87
CA ILE A 3 -27.08 -28.45 -15.44
C ILE A 3 -27.09 -27.36 -14.36
N ILE A 4 -28.05 -27.41 -13.43
CA ILE A 4 -28.16 -26.46 -12.32
C ILE A 4 -26.93 -26.53 -11.42
N THR A 5 -26.44 -27.74 -11.12
CA THR A 5 -25.23 -27.95 -10.33
C THR A 5 -23.99 -27.35 -11.01
N LYS A 6 -23.86 -27.46 -12.34
CA LYS A 6 -22.73 -26.87 -13.08
C LYS A 6 -22.77 -25.34 -13.09
N CYS A 7 -23.95 -24.75 -13.25
CA CYS A 7 -24.12 -23.30 -13.17
C CYS A 7 -23.77 -22.76 -11.77
N LEU A 8 -24.17 -23.47 -10.71
CA LEU A 8 -23.82 -23.09 -9.33
C LEU A 8 -22.31 -23.13 -9.09
N VAL A 9 -21.62 -24.19 -9.54
CA VAL A 9 -20.17 -24.30 -9.40
C VAL A 9 -19.45 -23.20 -10.17
N PHE A 10 -19.90 -22.91 -11.39
CA PHE A 10 -19.31 -21.84 -12.20
C PHE A 10 -19.49 -20.47 -11.52
N PHE A 11 -20.69 -20.19 -11.01
CA PHE A 11 -20.96 -18.94 -10.29
C PHE A 11 -20.07 -18.79 -9.05
N MET A 12 -19.87 -19.89 -8.30
CA MET A 12 -19.02 -19.88 -7.11
C MET A 12 -17.54 -19.62 -7.42
N ILE A 13 -17.04 -20.16 -8.54
CA ILE A 13 -15.67 -19.93 -9.01
C ILE A 13 -15.49 -18.46 -9.40
N VAL A 14 -16.45 -17.89 -10.13
CA VAL A 14 -16.40 -16.49 -10.57
C VAL A 14 -16.43 -15.55 -9.36
N THR A 15 -17.33 -15.78 -8.39
CA THR A 15 -17.39 -14.93 -7.19
C THR A 15 -16.12 -15.01 -6.35
N THR A 16 -15.51 -16.19 -6.22
CA THR A 16 -14.27 -16.37 -5.45
C THR A 16 -13.09 -15.71 -6.15
N GLY A 17 -12.96 -15.88 -7.48
CA GLY A 17 -11.89 -15.23 -8.25
C GLY A 17 -11.98 -13.70 -8.23
N THR A 18 -13.19 -13.15 -8.21
CA THR A 18 -13.41 -11.70 -8.18
C THR A 18 -13.10 -11.11 -6.79
N LEU A 19 -13.47 -11.79 -5.70
CA LEU A 19 -13.19 -11.32 -4.34
C LEU A 19 -11.70 -11.40 -3.97
N CYS A 20 -10.97 -12.41 -4.44
CA CYS A 20 -9.55 -12.56 -4.15
C CYS A 20 -8.65 -11.66 -5.00
N GLY A 21 -9.15 -11.14 -6.13
CA GLY A 21 -8.38 -10.31 -7.07
C GLY A 21 -8.26 -8.84 -6.66
N THR A 22 -9.18 -8.33 -5.84
CA THR A 22 -9.07 -7.00 -5.26
C THR A 22 -8.38 -7.12 -3.91
N GLY A 23 -7.04 -7.09 -3.91
CA GLY A 23 -6.28 -6.90 -2.68
C GLY A 23 -6.78 -5.63 -2.00
N ALA A 24 -7.52 -5.76 -0.90
CA ALA A 24 -8.03 -4.63 -0.17
C ALA A 24 -6.84 -3.86 0.42
N CYS A 25 -6.50 -2.71 -0.19
CA CYS A 25 -5.47 -1.82 0.30
C CYS A 25 -6.07 -0.94 1.41
N TYR A 26 -6.10 -1.47 2.63
CA TYR A 26 -6.63 -0.78 3.81
C TYR A 26 -5.81 0.47 4.22
N GLY A 27 -4.66 0.72 3.57
CA GLY A 27 -3.77 1.85 3.85
C GLY A 27 -3.82 2.99 2.83
N GLN A 28 -4.75 2.96 1.85
CA GLN A 28 -4.78 3.99 0.80
C GLN A 28 -5.24 5.35 1.35
N ILE A 29 -4.38 6.36 1.23
CA ILE A 29 -4.71 7.75 1.60
C ILE A 29 -5.40 8.44 0.42
N ALA A 30 -6.53 9.11 0.68
CA ALA A 30 -7.24 9.86 -0.35
C ALA A 30 -6.46 11.12 -0.77
N CYS A 31 -6.47 11.44 -2.07
CA CYS A 31 -5.83 12.65 -2.59
C CYS A 31 -6.40 13.92 -1.95
N GLY A 32 -5.53 14.90 -1.68
CA GLY A 32 -5.91 16.17 -1.07
C GLY A 32 -6.11 16.14 0.45
N GLN A 33 -6.02 14.96 1.08
CA GLN A 33 -5.96 14.88 2.54
C GLN A 33 -4.61 15.36 3.05
N SER A 34 -4.61 15.95 4.25
CA SER A 34 -3.38 16.27 4.96
C SER A 34 -2.57 15.02 5.23
N ALA A 35 -1.26 15.06 4.97
CA ALA A 35 -0.37 13.96 5.33
C ALA A 35 -0.42 13.71 6.85
N PRO A 36 -0.55 12.44 7.29
CA PRO A 36 -0.49 12.11 8.72
C PRO A 36 0.83 12.57 9.34
N GLY A 37 0.76 13.20 10.51
CA GLY A 37 1.96 13.54 11.27
C GLY A 37 2.63 12.29 11.85
N PHE A 38 3.96 12.25 11.82
CA PHE A 38 4.75 11.22 12.48
C PHE A 38 6.10 11.76 12.95
N SER A 39 6.68 11.06 13.92
CA SER A 39 8.06 11.27 14.37
C SER A 39 8.84 9.96 14.25
N LEU A 40 9.99 10.01 13.61
CA LEU A 40 10.89 8.86 13.42
C LEU A 40 12.30 9.18 13.89
N GLU A 41 13.03 8.16 14.27
CA GLU A 41 14.45 8.25 14.61
C GLU A 41 15.29 7.93 13.38
N ASP A 42 16.37 8.69 13.20
CA ASP A 42 17.40 8.31 12.23
C ASP A 42 18.26 7.15 12.77
N LEU A 43 19.23 6.71 11.96
CA LEU A 43 20.15 5.64 12.32
C LEU A 43 21.04 5.96 13.54
N ASN A 44 21.12 7.24 13.94
CA ASN A 44 21.86 7.69 15.11
C ASN A 44 20.94 7.90 16.34
N GLY A 45 19.65 7.54 16.24
CA GLY A 45 18.66 7.72 17.30
C GLY A 45 18.14 9.15 17.44
N LYS A 46 18.49 10.07 16.53
CA LYS A 46 17.98 11.44 16.59
C LYS A 46 16.55 11.47 16.04
N ARG A 47 15.64 12.04 16.83
CA ARG A 47 14.22 12.16 16.47
C ARG A 47 13.95 13.35 15.52
N TYR A 48 13.21 13.06 14.45
CA TYR A 48 12.70 14.02 13.48
C TYR A 48 11.17 13.95 13.42
N ASP A 49 10.54 15.10 13.27
CA ASP A 49 9.08 15.23 13.10
C ASP A 49 8.80 15.71 11.67
N LEU A 50 7.82 15.08 11.00
CA LEU A 50 7.41 15.46 9.64
C LEU A 50 7.04 16.95 9.53
N SER A 51 6.47 17.53 10.58
CA SER A 51 6.08 18.94 10.62
C SER A 51 7.23 19.91 10.36
N ARG A 52 8.48 19.49 10.62
CA ARG A 52 9.69 20.29 10.35
C ARG A 52 10.04 20.41 8.87
N MET A 53 9.42 19.61 8.00
CA MET A 53 9.70 19.62 6.57
C MET A 53 8.70 20.45 5.74
N LYS A 54 7.70 21.06 6.39
CA LYS A 54 6.59 21.78 5.73
C LYS A 54 7.00 22.99 4.88
N ASP A 55 8.21 23.51 5.04
CA ASP A 55 8.72 24.63 4.28
C ASP A 55 9.16 24.24 2.85
N GLN A 56 9.17 22.94 2.53
CA GLN A 56 9.49 22.45 1.20
C GLN A 56 8.27 22.52 0.26
N PRO A 57 8.44 22.92 -1.01
CA PRO A 57 7.35 23.02 -1.97
C PRO A 57 6.72 21.65 -2.31
N MET A 58 7.46 20.57 -2.12
CA MET A 58 6.99 19.19 -2.29
C MET A 58 7.80 18.25 -1.40
N ILE A 59 7.13 17.27 -0.80
CA ILE A 59 7.75 16.20 -0.01
C ILE A 59 7.26 14.87 -0.58
N ILE A 60 8.19 13.96 -0.87
CA ILE A 60 7.90 12.59 -1.27
C ILE A 60 8.25 11.68 -0.10
N LEU A 61 7.28 10.91 0.39
CA LEU A 61 7.49 9.90 1.42
C LEU A 61 7.63 8.53 0.78
N TYR A 62 8.80 7.92 0.94
CA TYR A 62 9.09 6.59 0.45
C TYR A 62 9.23 5.62 1.62
N PHE A 63 8.33 4.63 1.68
CA PHE A 63 8.38 3.56 2.66
C PHE A 63 9.19 2.41 2.09
N PHE A 64 10.30 2.07 2.75
CA PHE A 64 11.26 1.08 2.28
C PHE A 64 11.51 0.04 3.35
N ASP A 65 11.50 -1.23 2.94
CA ASP A 65 11.94 -2.35 3.76
C ASP A 65 13.13 -3.03 3.06
N VAL A 66 14.24 -3.18 3.78
CA VAL A 66 15.50 -3.75 3.28
C VAL A 66 15.30 -5.18 2.78
N GLU A 67 14.40 -5.94 3.41
CA GLU A 67 14.14 -7.34 3.04
C GLU A 67 13.11 -7.48 1.90
N SER A 68 12.47 -6.37 1.51
CA SER A 68 11.43 -6.36 0.49
C SER A 68 12.01 -6.17 -0.90
N ARG A 69 11.99 -7.23 -1.71
CA ARG A 69 12.45 -7.19 -3.11
C ARG A 69 11.80 -6.05 -3.93
N PRO A 70 10.48 -5.79 -3.86
CA PRO A 70 9.89 -4.62 -4.54
C PRO A 70 10.48 -3.28 -4.09
N SER A 71 10.83 -3.15 -2.81
CA SER A 71 11.46 -1.93 -2.28
C SER A 71 12.86 -1.74 -2.86
N GLN A 72 13.64 -2.83 -2.94
CA GLN A 72 14.98 -2.85 -3.54
C GLN A 72 14.95 -2.50 -5.03
N GLU A 73 14.05 -3.11 -5.80
CA GLU A 73 13.90 -2.85 -7.23
C GLU A 73 13.46 -1.40 -7.48
N GLY A 74 12.50 -0.89 -6.70
CA GLY A 74 12.04 0.50 -6.80
C GLY A 74 13.12 1.54 -6.50
N LEU A 75 14.03 1.24 -5.57
CA LEU A 75 15.15 2.13 -5.22
C LEU A 75 16.16 2.27 -6.38
N LEU A 76 16.38 1.19 -7.15
CA LEU A 76 17.33 1.20 -8.28
C LEU A 76 16.83 1.99 -9.50
N THR A 77 15.53 2.34 -9.52
CA THR A 77 14.88 3.07 -10.62
C THR A 77 14.60 4.55 -10.34
N LEU A 78 14.96 5.05 -9.15
CA LEU A 78 14.91 6.48 -8.78
C LEU A 78 16.17 7.21 -9.24
#